data_AF-A0A069INN5-F1
#
_entry.id   AF-A0A069INN5-F1
#
_cell.length_a   1.000
_cell.length_b   1.000
_cell.length_c   1.000
_cell.angle_alpha   90.00
_cell.angle_beta   90.00
_cell.angle_gamma   90.00
#
_symmetry.space_group_name_H-M   'P 1'
#
loop_
_entity.id
_entity.type
_entity.pdbx_description
1 polymer ?
#
loop_
_entity_poly.entity_id
_entity_poly.type
_entity_poly.pdbx_seq_one_letter_code
_entity_poly.pdbx_strand_id
1 'polypeptide(L)' 'MPVSLHVRNIDDDIAIALKKRAQENNRSAEAEHREILRKALTPRIDAEWERRAAALRDATKGKLSTPSEILIREDRDSR' A
#
# COMPACT_ATOMS: atom_id res chain seq x y z
N MET A 1 12.43 -3.48 20.56
CA MET A 1 13.34 -2.43 21.05
C MET A 1 13.03 -1.14 20.30
N PRO A 2 12.93 0.03 20.95
CA PRO A 2 12.75 1.29 20.25
C PRO A 2 14.00 1.61 19.42
N VAL A 3 13.80 2.05 18.18
CA VAL A 3 14.87 2.46 17.26
C VAL A 3 14.80 3.97 17.08
N SER A 4 15.93 4.66 17.24
CA SER A 4 16.05 6.11 17.01
C SER A 4 16.64 6.37 15.64
N LEU A 5 15.97 7.20 14.83
CA LEU A 5 16.42 7.63 13.52
C LEU A 5 16.84 9.10 13.61
N HIS A 6 18.06 9.43 13.20
CA HIS A 6 18.54 10.80 13.10
C HIS A 6 18.78 11.15 11.64
N VAL A 7 18.14 12.22 11.17
CA VAL A 7 18.26 12.70 9.79
C VAL A 7 19.05 14.00 9.83
N ARG A 8 20.13 14.08 9.04
CA ARG A 8 21.02 15.24 8.92
C ARG A 8 20.76 15.96 7.61
N ASN A 9 21.19 17.22 7.53
CA ASN A 9 21.11 18.05 6.34
C ASN A 9 19.68 18.18 5.79
N ILE A 10 18.73 18.52 6.67
CA ILE A 10 17.36 18.87 6.28
C ILE A 10 17.32 20.38 6.05
N ASP A 11 16.73 20.78 4.94
CA ASP A 11 16.49 22.19 4.63
C ASP A 11 15.52 22.83 5.64
N ASP A 12 15.76 24.09 6.00
CA ASP A 12 15.00 24.78 7.05
C ASP A 12 13.50 24.89 6.72
N ASP A 13 13.16 25.01 5.44
CA ASP A 13 11.78 25.07 4.95
C ASP A 13 11.01 23.76 5.25
N ILE A 14 11.65 22.60 5.08
CA ILE A 14 11.10 21.29 5.43
C ILE A 14 10.88 21.19 6.94
N ALA A 15 11.85 21.65 7.75
CA ALA A 15 11.73 21.64 9.21
C ALA A 15 10.57 22.54 9.69
N ILE A 16 10.39 23.71 9.06
CA ILE A 16 9.27 24.62 9.34
C ILE A 16 7.94 23.99 8.93
N ALA A 17 7.85 23.41 7.73
CA ALA A 17 6.65 22.75 7.24
C ALA A 17 6.23 21.59 8.15
N LEU A 18 7.17 20.78 8.63
CA LEU A 18 6.92 19.69 9.57
C LEU A 18 6.34 20.22 10.89
N LYS A 19 6.92 21.29 11.45
CA LYS A 19 6.43 21.91 12.70
C LYS A 19 5.01 22.44 12.54
N LYS A 20 4.73 23.16 11.45
CA LYS A 20 3.40 23.69 11.16
C LYS A 20 2.36 22.57 11.08
N ARG A 21 2.66 21.53 10.32
CA ARG A 21 1.78 20.36 10.17
C ARG A 21 1.57 19.61 11.50
N ALA A 22 2.60 19.53 12.34
CA ALA A 22 2.48 18.93 13.67
C ALA A 22 1.54 19.73 14.58
N GLN A 23 1.59 21.06 14.54
CA GLN A 23 0.66 21.94 15.26
C GLN A 23 -0.78 21.76 14.77
N GLU A 24 -1.00 21.73 13.45
CA GLU A 24 -2.32 21.48 12.85
C GLU A 24 -2.92 20.14 13.30
N ASN A 25 -2.06 19.12 13.47
CA ASN A 25 -2.47 17.79 13.93
C ASN A 25 -2.48 17.63 15.47
N ASN A 26 -2.22 18.69 16.24
CA ASN A 26 -2.11 18.67 17.71
C ASN A 26 -1.11 17.62 18.23
N ARG A 27 0.05 17.50 17.58
CA ARG A 27 1.11 16.53 17.89
C ARG A 27 2.48 17.19 17.95
N SER A 28 3.45 16.52 18.56
CA SER A 28 4.85 16.95 18.50
C SER A 28 5.43 16.73 17.09
N ALA A 29 6.46 17.47 16.72
CA ALA A 29 7.14 17.31 15.44
C ALA A 29 7.71 15.89 15.26
N GLU A 30 8.21 15.26 16.33
CA GLU A 30 8.66 13.86 16.30
C GLU A 30 7.49 12.89 16.06
N ALA A 31 6.34 13.13 16.70
CA ALA A 31 5.15 12.30 16.50
C ALA A 31 4.61 12.43 15.07
N GLU A 32 4.59 13.64 14.50
CA GLU A 32 4.22 13.85 13.10
C GLU A 32 5.22 13.19 12.14
N HIS A 33 6.51 13.31 12.41
CA HIS A 33 7.55 12.66 11.61
C HIS A 33 7.36 11.13 11.58
N ARG A 34 7.12 10.52 12.74
CA ARG A 34 6.83 9.09 12.86
C ARG A 34 5.56 8.70 12.11
N GLU A 35 4.53 9.54 12.11
CA GLU A 35 3.30 9.29 11.38
C GLU A 35 3.49 9.40 9.86
N ILE A 36 4.29 10.36 9.40
CA ILE A 36 4.67 10.49 7.98
C ILE A 36 5.44 9.26 7.52
N LEU A 37 6.44 8.82 8.30
CA LEU A 37 7.19 7.59 8.00
C LEU A 37 6.26 6.37 7.97
N ARG A 38 5.37 6.24 8.95
CA ARG A 38 4.37 5.15 8.96
C ARG A 38 3.53 5.17 7.70
N LYS A 39 2.98 6.33 7.30
CA LYS A 39 2.12 6.45 6.11
C LYS A 39 2.89 6.19 4.82
N ALA A 40 4.14 6.63 4.72
CA ALA A 40 4.96 6.45 3.53
C ALA A 40 5.46 5.01 3.36
N LEU A 41 5.80 4.34 4.47
CA LEU A 41 6.43 3.02 4.46
C LEU A 41 5.43 1.87 4.68
N THR A 42 4.23 2.16 5.17
CA THR A 42 3.15 1.16 5.23
C THR A 42 2.40 1.26 3.91
N PRO A 43 2.62 0.34 2.95
CA PRO A 43 1.77 0.29 1.77
C PRO A 43 0.34 0.20 2.27
N ARG A 44 -0.53 1.08 1.78
CA ARG A 44 -1.96 0.89 1.93
C ARG A 44 -2.22 -0.40 1.15
N ILE A 45 -2.23 -1.54 1.83
CA ILE A 45 -2.98 -2.70 1.36
C ILE A 45 -4.37 -2.11 1.25
N ASP A 46 -4.74 -1.74 0.03
CA ASP A 46 -5.95 -0.97 -0.17
C ASP A 46 -7.05 -1.85 0.40
N ALA A 47 -7.67 -1.43 1.49
CA ALA A 47 -8.68 -2.25 2.15
C ALA A 47 -9.80 -2.58 1.15
N GLU A 48 -9.95 -1.74 0.13
CA GLU A 48 -10.73 -1.99 -1.06
C GLU A 48 -10.17 -3.11 -1.95
N TRP A 49 -8.86 -3.15 -2.23
CA TRP A 49 -8.21 -4.24 -2.94
C TRP A 49 -8.40 -5.59 -2.24
N GLU A 50 -8.12 -5.68 -0.94
CA GLU A 50 -8.31 -6.94 -0.19
C GLU A 50 -9.77 -7.38 -0.19
N ARG A 51 -10.69 -6.43 -0.02
CA ARG A 51 -12.13 -6.72 -0.10
C ARG A 51 -12.53 -7.23 -1.48
N ARG A 52 -12.06 -6.58 -2.55
CA ARG A 52 -12.33 -7.00 -3.94
C ARG A 52 -11.70 -8.35 -4.25
N ALA A 53 -10.48 -8.59 -3.79
CA ALA A 53 -9.79 -9.87 -3.95
C ALA A 53 -10.49 -11.00 -3.19
N ALA A 54 -10.95 -10.75 -1.95
CA ALA A 54 -11.76 -11.70 -1.18
C ALA A 54 -13.09 -12.02 -1.89
N ALA A 55 -13.81 -11.00 -2.37
CA ALA A 55 -15.04 -11.19 -3.13
C ALA A 55 -14.82 -12.01 -4.41
N LEU A 56 -13.71 -11.77 -5.13
CA LEU A 56 -13.36 -12.54 -6.32
C LEU A 56 -13.04 -14.01 -5.98
N ARG A 57 -12.28 -14.26 -4.92
CA ARG A 57 -11.97 -15.64 -4.45
C ARG A 57 -13.24 -16.39 -4.09
N ASP A 58 -14.17 -15.76 -3.37
CA ASP A 58 -15.46 -16.37 -3.05
C ASP A 58 -16.30 -16.63 -4.29
N ALA A 59 -16.37 -15.67 -5.22
CA ALA A 59 -17.12 -15.81 -6.48
C ALA A 59 -16.53 -16.86 -7.45
N THR A 60 -15.25 -17.21 -7.29
CA THR A 60 -14.54 -18.20 -8.11
C THR A 60 -14.31 -19.54 -7.39
N LYS A 61 -14.66 -19.63 -6.10
CA LYS A 61 -14.48 -20.83 -5.30
C LYS A 61 -15.23 -22.01 -5.92
N GLY A 62 -14.52 -23.10 -6.17
CA GLY A 62 -15.08 -24.33 -6.73
C GLY A 62 -15.36 -24.29 -8.23
N LYS A 63 -15.05 -23.20 -8.93
CA LYS A 63 -15.11 -23.17 -10.41
C LYS A 63 -13.86 -23.85 -10.97
N LEU A 64 -14.07 -24.90 -11.76
CA LEU A 64 -13.01 -25.47 -12.60
C LEU A 64 -12.81 -24.51 -13.78
N SER A 65 -11.72 -23.74 -13.76
CA SER A 65 -11.30 -22.97 -14.92
C SER A 65 -10.47 -23.88 -15.81
N THR A 66 -10.90 -24.07 -17.06
CA THR A 66 -10.06 -24.73 -18.06
C THR A 66 -8.79 -23.89 -18.24
N PRO A 67 -7.59 -24.47 -18.10
CA PRO A 67 -6.35 -23.77 -18.41
C PRO A 67 -6.43 -23.17 -19.81
N SER A 68 -6.12 -21.88 -19.93
CA SER A 68 -6.24 -21.15 -21.20
C SER A 68 -5.43 -21.78 -22.32
N GLU A 69 -4.32 -22.46 -21.99
CA GLU A 69 -3.51 -23.22 -22.94
C GLU A 69 -4.28 -24.33 -23.69
N ILE A 70 -5.29 -24.95 -23.06
CA ILE A 70 -6.11 -25.98 -23.69
C ILE A 70 -7.04 -25.33 -24.71
N LEU A 71 -7.73 -24.25 -24.30
CA LEU A 71 -8.65 -23.49 -25.18
C LEU A 71 -7.93 -22.92 -26.41
N ILE A 72 -6.71 -22.44 -26.23
CA ILE A 72 -5.89 -21.89 -27.32
C ILE A 72 -5.48 -22.99 -28.31
N ARG A 73 -5.23 -24.23 -27.84
CA ARG A 73 -4.94 -25.36 -28.73
C ARG A 73 -6.17 -25.77 -29.53
N GLU A 74 -7.32 -25.91 -28.87
CA GLU A 74 -8.60 -26.25 -29.53
C GLU A 74 -8.97 -25.25 -30.66
N ASP A 75 -8.76 -23.95 -30.46
CA ASP A 75 -9.01 -22.93 -31.50
C ASP A 75 -8.04 -23.03 -32.68
N ARG A 76 -6.78 -23.43 -32.45
CA ARG A 76 -5.80 -23.62 -33.52
C ARG A 76 -6.08 -24.88 -34.34
N ASP A 77 -6.41 -25.97 -33.67
CA ASP A 77 -6.61 -27.28 -34.29
C ASP A 77 -7.94 -27.37 -35.07
N SER A 78 -8.83 -26.39 -34.91
CA SER A 78 -10.13 -26.29 -35.59
C SER A 78 -10.15 -25.39 -36.84
N ARG A 79 -9.00 -24.81 -37.23
CA ARG A 79 -8.83 -24.01 -38.46
C ARG A 79 -8.09 -24.78 -39.55
#